data_AF-A0A5D4MDX9-F1
#
_entry.id   AF-A0A5D4MDX9-F1
#
_cell.length_a   1.000
_cell.length_b   1.000
_cell.length_c   1.000
_cell.angle_alpha   90.00
_cell.angle_beta   90.00
_cell.angle_gamma   90.00
#
_symmetry.space_group_name_H-M   'P 1'
#
loop_
_entity.id
_entity.type
_entity.pdbx_description
1 polymer ?
#
loop_
_entity_poly.entity_id
_entity_poly.type
_entity_poly.pdbx_seq_one_letter_code
_entity_poly.pdbx_strand_id
1 'polypeptide(L)'
;MNRNMTILLFLSATITLGACRIESGSSNGNIPKENQEISQENEVMSDEEKTSALATMEIYNQLHKGMSYEEVKEIIGSEGKAATEEGDVDGVFIWDGNNPNSFMSVSFQRNKLIRKTQMGLN
;
A
#
# COMPACT_ATOMS: atom_id res chain seq x y z
N MET A 1 -3.95 32.38 -22.63
CA MET A 1 -2.67 33.01 -22.23
C MET A 1 -2.79 33.37 -20.76
N ASN A 2 -2.08 32.60 -19.94
CA ASN A 2 -2.33 32.40 -18.52
C ASN A 2 -1.71 33.54 -17.72
N ARG A 3 -2.46 34.12 -16.76
CA ARG A 3 -1.87 34.97 -15.71
C ARG A 3 -2.66 34.84 -14.40
N ASN A 4 -2.11 34.03 -13.50
CA ASN A 4 -1.85 34.31 -12.09
C ASN A 4 -3.01 34.93 -11.29
N MET A 5 -3.76 34.11 -10.54
CA MET A 5 -4.78 34.56 -9.59
C MET A 5 -4.31 34.37 -8.15
N THR A 6 -3.69 35.45 -7.64
CA THR A 6 -3.91 36.06 -6.31
C THR A 6 -4.02 35.14 -5.09
N ILE A 7 -2.90 34.94 -4.39
CA ILE A 7 -2.86 34.47 -2.99
C ILE A 7 -2.96 35.70 -2.08
N LEU A 8 -4.03 35.79 -1.30
CA LEU A 8 -4.22 36.82 -0.28
C LEU A 8 -5.11 36.23 0.82
N LEU A 9 -4.55 36.00 2.00
CA LEU A 9 -5.19 36.32 3.29
C LEU A 9 -4.23 36.13 4.46
N PHE A 10 -4.20 37.18 5.27
CA PHE A 10 -3.27 37.49 6.34
C PHE A 10 -3.64 36.82 7.67
N LEU A 11 -2.60 36.37 8.38
CA LEU A 11 -2.26 36.70 9.77
C LEU A 11 -3.44 36.96 10.75
N SER A 12 -3.63 36.07 11.73
CA SER A 12 -3.86 36.52 13.11
C SER A 12 -3.35 35.49 14.12
N ALA A 13 -2.33 35.89 14.86
CA ALA A 13 -1.77 35.16 15.98
C ALA A 13 -2.59 35.48 17.24
N THR A 14 -2.95 34.46 18.01
CA THR A 14 -3.23 34.64 19.44
C THR A 14 -2.39 33.64 20.23
N ILE A 15 -1.53 34.19 21.08
CA ILE A 15 -0.53 33.51 21.88
C ILE A 15 -1.16 33.26 23.25
N THR A 16 -1.45 32.01 23.61
CA THR A 16 -1.71 31.64 25.00
C THR A 16 -0.46 30.99 25.59
N LEU A 17 0.24 31.75 26.43
CA LEU A 17 1.35 31.31 27.27
C LEU A 17 0.82 30.44 28.41
N GLY A 18 0.91 29.13 28.26
CA GLY A 18 0.81 28.16 29.36
C GLY A 18 2.21 27.68 29.73
N ALA A 19 2.62 27.96 30.96
CA ALA A 19 3.99 27.85 31.46
C ALA A 19 4.63 26.44 31.37
N CYS A 20 5.90 26.44 30.94
CA CYS A 20 6.81 25.30 30.89
C CYS A 20 7.10 24.68 32.27
N ARG A 21 7.16 23.34 32.32
CA ARG A 21 8.04 22.60 33.22
C ARG A 21 9.03 21.83 32.33
N ILE A 22 10.32 22.14 32.50
CA ILE A 22 11.49 21.61 31.79
C ILE A 22 12.31 20.78 32.78
N GLU A 23 12.65 19.54 32.39
CA GLU A 23 13.87 18.79 32.75
C GLU A 23 13.95 17.61 31.74
N SER A 24 14.65 17.68 30.60
CA SER A 24 16.11 17.62 30.31
C SER A 24 16.73 16.25 30.68
N GLY A 25 17.32 15.42 29.81
CA GLY A 25 17.63 15.49 28.37
C GLY A 25 17.99 14.08 27.82
N SER A 26 17.72 13.80 26.53
CA SER A 26 18.67 13.77 25.38
C SER A 26 19.18 12.34 25.10
N SER A 27 19.16 11.72 23.90
CA SER A 27 18.99 12.10 22.48
C SER A 27 18.62 10.80 21.72
N ASN A 28 17.83 10.69 20.65
CA ASN A 28 17.85 11.30 19.30
C ASN A 28 16.48 10.93 18.66
N GLY A 29 15.57 11.84 18.27
CA GLY A 29 15.55 12.64 17.01
C GLY A 29 14.78 11.87 15.92
N ASN A 30 13.67 12.30 15.29
CA ASN A 30 13.13 13.64 15.02
C ASN A 30 11.60 13.64 14.75
N ILE A 31 11.03 14.84 14.83
CA ILE A 31 9.63 15.29 14.95
C ILE A 31 8.81 15.29 13.61
N PRO A 32 7.46 15.20 13.69
CA PRO A 32 6.48 15.24 12.58
C PRO A 32 6.30 16.61 11.90
N LYS A 33 5.86 16.63 10.62
CA LYS A 33 5.17 17.79 10.00
C LYS A 33 4.14 17.38 8.94
N GLU A 34 3.05 18.11 9.00
CA GLU A 34 1.84 18.16 8.17
C GLU A 34 2.08 18.69 6.73
N ASN A 35 1.22 18.23 5.81
CA ASN A 35 0.82 18.72 4.48
C ASN A 35 1.86 19.17 3.46
N GLN A 36 1.90 18.45 2.33
CA GLN A 36 1.94 19.08 1.01
C GLN A 36 0.95 18.39 0.05
N GLU A 37 0.05 19.22 -0.45
CA GLU A 37 -0.82 19.04 -1.61
C GLU A 37 0.02 18.78 -2.87
N ILE A 38 -0.26 17.70 -3.60
CA ILE A 38 0.20 17.53 -4.99
C ILE A 38 -0.95 16.92 -5.81
N SER A 39 -1.62 17.78 -6.58
CA SER A 39 -2.26 17.38 -7.82
C SER A 39 -1.23 17.58 -8.91
N GLN A 40 -0.74 16.50 -9.52
CA GLN A 40 -0.15 16.55 -10.85
C GLN A 40 -0.23 15.16 -11.51
N GLU A 41 -1.15 15.12 -12.47
CA GLU A 41 -1.27 14.19 -13.58
C GLU A 41 0.11 13.83 -14.18
N ASN A 42 0.38 12.53 -14.27
CA ASN A 42 1.33 11.97 -15.22
C ASN A 42 0.64 10.76 -15.87
N GLU A 43 0.04 10.98 -17.03
CA GLU A 43 -0.01 9.94 -18.05
C GLU A 43 1.41 9.75 -18.58
N VAL A 44 2.02 8.58 -18.35
CA VAL A 44 2.81 7.89 -19.39
C VAL A 44 2.65 6.39 -19.19
N MET A 45 1.83 5.82 -20.08
CA MET A 45 1.86 4.44 -20.54
C MET A 45 3.28 4.05 -20.95
N SER A 46 3.85 3.01 -20.33
CA SER A 46 4.94 2.22 -20.91
C SER A 46 4.99 0.90 -20.16
N ASP A 47 4.89 -0.19 -20.93
CA ASP A 47 4.92 -1.58 -20.50
C ASP A 47 5.89 -1.82 -19.34
N GLU A 48 5.38 -1.84 -18.11
CA GLU A 48 6.10 -2.45 -17.02
C GLU A 48 6.03 -3.94 -17.26
N GLU A 49 7.16 -4.52 -17.68
CA GLU A 49 7.41 -5.93 -17.44
C GLU A 49 7.20 -6.18 -15.95
N LYS A 50 5.98 -6.64 -15.64
CA LYS A 50 5.52 -7.07 -14.33
C LYS A 50 6.51 -8.14 -13.87
N THR A 51 7.55 -7.69 -13.17
CA THR A 51 8.47 -8.58 -12.47
C THR A 51 7.58 -9.30 -11.47
N SER A 52 7.13 -10.50 -11.86
CA SER A 52 6.21 -11.31 -11.08
C SER A 52 6.94 -11.71 -9.83
N ALA A 53 6.81 -10.91 -8.76
CA ALA A 53 7.27 -11.29 -7.45
C ALA A 53 6.62 -12.64 -7.11
N LEU A 54 7.47 -13.64 -6.88
CA LEU A 54 7.07 -15.04 -6.72
C LEU A 54 6.56 -15.25 -5.29
N ALA A 55 5.52 -16.07 -5.16
CA ALA A 55 5.01 -16.45 -3.86
C ALA A 55 6.04 -17.34 -3.12
N THR A 56 6.29 -17.02 -1.85
CA THR A 56 7.13 -17.81 -0.93
C THR A 56 6.33 -18.22 0.30
N MET A 57 6.84 -19.19 1.07
CA MET A 57 6.18 -19.57 2.32
C MET A 57 6.18 -18.43 3.35
N GLU A 58 7.19 -17.57 3.33
CA GLU A 58 7.27 -16.37 4.17
C GLU A 58 6.13 -15.39 3.85
N ILE A 59 5.94 -15.06 2.57
CA ILE A 59 4.83 -14.22 2.10
C ILE A 59 3.49 -14.87 2.48
N TYR A 60 3.31 -16.17 2.22
CA TYR A 60 2.09 -16.89 2.58
C TYR A 60 1.77 -16.75 4.06
N ASN A 61 2.76 -16.82 4.95
CA ASN A 61 2.58 -16.72 6.39
C ASN A 61 2.18 -15.32 6.87
N GLN A 62 2.65 -14.28 6.20
CA GLN A 62 2.28 -12.88 6.48
C GLN A 62 0.82 -12.57 6.12
N LEU A 63 0.24 -13.29 5.16
CA LEU A 63 -1.16 -13.06 4.77
C LEU A 63 -2.13 -13.56 5.85
N HIS A 64 -3.11 -12.74 6.20
CA HIS A 64 -4.14 -13.08 7.18
C HIS A 64 -5.55 -12.80 6.66
N LYS A 65 -6.53 -13.52 7.21
CA LYS A 65 -7.94 -13.30 6.88
C LYS A 65 -8.34 -11.86 7.21
N GLY A 66 -9.13 -11.24 6.34
CA GLY A 66 -9.60 -9.86 6.50
C GLY A 66 -8.68 -8.79 5.89
N MET A 67 -7.50 -9.15 5.37
CA MET A 67 -6.72 -8.25 4.52
C MET A 67 -7.46 -7.97 3.21
N SER A 68 -7.32 -6.76 2.70
CA SER A 68 -7.80 -6.35 1.38
C SER A 68 -6.90 -6.86 0.26
N TYR A 69 -7.39 -6.81 -0.98
CA TYR A 69 -6.59 -7.19 -2.14
C TYR A 69 -5.34 -6.31 -2.29
N GLU A 70 -5.46 -5.00 -2.04
CA GLU A 70 -4.32 -4.06 -2.12
C GLU A 70 -3.24 -4.37 -1.09
N GLU A 71 -3.62 -4.60 0.18
CA GLU A 71 -2.66 -5.01 1.23
C GLU A 71 -1.94 -6.32 0.85
N VAL A 72 -2.66 -7.28 0.27
CA VAL A 72 -2.06 -8.54 -0.19
C VAL A 72 -1.09 -8.31 -1.35
N LYS A 73 -1.46 -7.48 -2.33
CA LYS A 73 -0.57 -7.11 -3.44
C LYS A 73 0.69 -6.40 -2.96
N GLU A 74 0.57 -5.49 -2.00
CA GLU A 74 1.72 -4.77 -1.42
C GLU A 74 2.68 -5.73 -0.70
N ILE A 75 2.16 -6.70 0.05
CA ILE A 75 2.99 -7.72 0.73
C ILE A 75 3.70 -8.63 -0.27
N ILE A 76 3.02 -9.02 -1.35
CA ILE A 76 3.61 -9.92 -2.37
C ILE A 76 4.55 -9.16 -3.30
N GLY A 77 4.26 -7.89 -3.57
CA GLY A 77 4.96 -7.06 -4.56
C GLY A 77 4.55 -7.31 -6.00
N SER A 78 3.45 -8.03 -6.25
CA SER A 78 2.92 -8.27 -7.60
C SER A 78 1.41 -8.53 -7.57
N GLU A 79 0.72 -8.21 -8.67
CA GLU A 79 -0.70 -8.59 -8.80
C GLU A 79 -0.85 -10.05 -9.24
N GLY A 80 -1.81 -10.74 -8.61
CA GLY A 80 -2.11 -12.13 -8.90
C GLY A 80 -2.86 -12.32 -10.22
N LYS A 81 -2.80 -13.53 -10.74
CA LYS A 81 -3.60 -13.97 -11.89
C LYS A 81 -5.01 -14.29 -11.41
N ALA A 82 -6.02 -13.60 -11.91
CA ALA A 82 -7.41 -13.92 -11.61
C ALA A 82 -7.75 -15.31 -12.19
N ALA A 83 -8.31 -16.19 -11.36
CA ALA A 83 -8.87 -17.47 -11.76
C ALA A 83 -10.39 -17.38 -12.06
N THR A 84 -10.98 -16.23 -11.77
CA THR A 84 -12.38 -15.84 -12.07
C THR A 84 -12.39 -14.76 -13.16
N GLU A 85 -13.58 -14.30 -13.59
CA GLU A 85 -13.69 -13.20 -14.56
C GLU A 85 -12.87 -11.98 -14.13
N GLU A 86 -12.18 -11.37 -15.10
CA GLU A 86 -11.31 -10.23 -14.88
C GLU A 86 -12.10 -9.00 -14.40
N GLY A 87 -11.64 -8.35 -13.35
CA GLY A 87 -12.22 -7.11 -12.82
C GLY A 87 -13.04 -7.26 -11.54
N ASP A 88 -13.33 -8.49 -11.09
CA ASP A 88 -13.94 -8.70 -9.78
C ASP A 88 -12.85 -8.87 -8.70
N VAL A 89 -12.82 -7.95 -7.74
CA VAL A 89 -11.99 -8.11 -6.52
C VAL A 89 -12.49 -9.24 -5.64
N ASP A 90 -13.74 -9.68 -5.82
CA ASP A 90 -14.33 -10.83 -5.17
C ASP A 90 -14.09 -12.08 -6.01
N GLY A 91 -12.89 -12.62 -5.90
CA GLY A 91 -12.47 -13.75 -6.73
C GLY A 91 -11.36 -14.57 -6.10
N VAL A 92 -10.83 -15.50 -6.90
CA VAL A 92 -9.63 -16.26 -6.55
C VAL A 92 -8.48 -15.75 -7.37
N PHE A 93 -7.39 -15.37 -6.72
CA PHE A 93 -6.17 -14.91 -7.35
C PHE A 93 -5.03 -15.90 -7.08
N ILE A 94 -4.22 -16.14 -8.09
CA ILE A 94 -3.13 -17.10 -8.06
C ILE A 94 -1.80 -16.39 -8.29
N TRP A 95 -0.81 -16.71 -7.45
CA TRP A 95 0.58 -16.32 -7.62
C TRP A 95 1.43 -17.57 -7.79
N ASP A 96 2.30 -17.57 -8.80
CA ASP A 96 3.27 -18.64 -9.00
C ASP A 96 4.37 -18.56 -7.93
N GLY A 97 4.82 -19.71 -7.45
CA GLY A 97 5.94 -19.80 -6.53
C GLY A 97 7.27 -20.05 -7.24
N ASN A 98 8.36 -20.03 -6.48
CA ASN A 98 9.72 -20.23 -7.00
C ASN A 98 9.96 -21.64 -7.58
N ASN A 99 9.25 -22.66 -7.09
CA ASN A 99 9.42 -24.03 -7.52
C ASN A 99 8.48 -24.37 -8.69
N PRO A 100 8.86 -25.32 -9.57
CA PRO A 100 7.96 -25.83 -10.60
C PRO A 100 6.64 -26.34 -10.01
N ASN A 101 5.51 -25.95 -10.61
CA ASN A 101 4.15 -26.28 -10.15
C ASN A 101 3.82 -25.79 -8.73
N SER A 102 4.63 -24.92 -8.14
CA SER A 102 4.28 -24.29 -6.87
C SER A 102 3.46 -23.04 -7.09
N PHE A 103 2.46 -22.82 -6.23
CA PHE A 103 1.61 -21.64 -6.32
C PHE A 103 0.92 -21.35 -4.98
N MET A 104 0.47 -20.12 -4.84
CA MET A 104 -0.44 -19.66 -3.79
C MET A 104 -1.76 -19.25 -4.42
N SER A 105 -2.89 -19.67 -3.85
CA SER A 105 -4.21 -19.17 -4.23
C SER A 105 -4.86 -18.44 -3.05
N VAL A 106 -5.35 -17.23 -3.29
CA VAL A 106 -6.02 -16.40 -2.29
C VAL A 106 -7.44 -16.09 -2.78
N SER A 107 -8.43 -16.34 -1.93
CA SER A 107 -9.83 -16.04 -2.23
C SER A 107 -10.30 -14.83 -1.45
N PHE A 108 -10.98 -13.93 -2.14
CA PHE A 108 -11.52 -12.69 -1.60
C PHE A 108 -13.04 -12.69 -1.70
N GLN A 109 -13.68 -12.01 -0.75
CA GLN A 109 -15.09 -11.72 -0.77
C GLN A 109 -15.32 -10.38 -0.07
N ARG A 110 -16.09 -9.48 -0.69
CA ARG A 110 -16.24 -8.08 -0.27
C ARG A 110 -14.90 -7.39 -0.03
N ASN A 111 -13.93 -7.59 -0.94
CA ASN A 111 -12.55 -7.09 -0.82
C ASN A 111 -11.85 -7.52 0.49
N LYS A 112 -12.14 -8.72 0.97
CA LYS A 112 -11.53 -9.29 2.18
C LYS A 112 -11.06 -10.71 1.94
N LEU A 113 -9.83 -11.00 2.32
CA LEU A 113 -9.24 -12.33 2.27
C LEU A 113 -10.06 -13.26 3.17
N ILE A 114 -10.72 -14.25 2.58
CA ILE A 114 -11.50 -15.25 3.30
C ILE A 114 -10.80 -16.61 3.39
N ARG A 115 -9.94 -16.91 2.42
CA ARG A 115 -9.22 -18.19 2.30
C ARG A 115 -7.88 -17.97 1.61
N LYS A 116 -6.87 -18.72 2.06
CA LYS A 116 -5.57 -18.86 1.40
C LYS A 116 -5.17 -20.33 1.36
N THR A 117 -4.58 -20.76 0.25
CA THR A 117 -4.04 -22.11 0.07
C THR A 117 -2.68 -21.99 -0.61
N GLN A 118 -1.78 -22.92 -0.33
CA GLN A 118 -0.49 -23.02 -1.00
C GLN A 118 -0.25 -24.45 -1.45
N MET A 119 0.50 -24.60 -2.53
CA MET A 119 1.05 -25.86 -2.99
C MET A 119 2.54 -25.68 -3.31
N GLY A 120 3.38 -26.54 -2.74
CA GLY A 120 4.80 -26.64 -3.11
C GLY A 120 5.67 -25.42 -2.77
N LEU A 121 5.17 -24.49 -1.95
CA LEU A 121 5.97 -23.38 -1.46
C LEU A 121 6.97 -23.86 -0.40
N ASN A 122 8.15 -23.26 -0.40
CA ASN A 122 9.22 -23.46 0.58
C ASN A 122 9.59 -22.16 1.29
#